data_AF-A0A8H3YF83-F1
#
_entry.id   AF-A0A8H3YF83-F1
#
_cell.length_a   1.000
_cell.length_b   1.000
_cell.length_c   1.000
_cell.angle_alpha   90.00
_cell.angle_beta   90.00
_cell.angle_gamma   90.00
#
_symmetry.space_group_name_H-M   'P 1'
#
loop_
_entity.id
_entity.type
_entity.pdbx_description
1 polymer ?
#
loop_
_entity_poly.entity_id
_entity_poly.type
_entity_poly.pdbx_seq_one_letter_code
_entity_poly.pdbx_strand_id
1 'polypeptide(L)'
;MGQGASSGSASSQAFPRTALHCLRVQEDSPAYNAGIQPFFDYLIGVELLHRRSGAEEEVYQEPEGLTLDPEELGRVLDENEGKEIGLRIWNSKAQSIRYVTLTPSRVWHNSSSDKQQTTTLRPSLLGLSMRLCDPGEALGQVWHILEVLEGSPAESAGLVPYGDYVVGWTEGPLHTESDFYDLVEQHIDKPLRLYVYSADLDNLREIVLIPNRHWGGEGLLGCGVGYGLLHRIPIPSDTMQASHAYLPSAITTNVTSGTGQTDVSRSSLASPAKQDKGKSKAETPEYGYAVSS
;
A
#
# COMPACT_ATOMS: atom_id res chain seq x y z
N MET A 1 9.70 -33.24 -34.12
CA MET A 1 10.30 -33.02 -32.79
C MET A 1 10.52 -31.52 -32.64
N GLY A 2 9.57 -30.81 -32.02
CA GLY A 2 9.74 -29.40 -31.65
C GLY A 2 9.76 -29.34 -30.13
N GLN A 3 10.90 -28.97 -29.54
CA GLN A 3 10.99 -28.74 -28.10
C GLN A 3 10.55 -27.31 -27.80
N GLY A 4 9.52 -27.19 -26.97
CA GLY A 4 9.11 -25.91 -26.38
C GLY A 4 10.08 -25.55 -25.26
N ALA A 5 10.61 -24.34 -25.32
CA ALA A 5 11.32 -23.72 -24.20
C ALA A 5 10.28 -23.17 -23.22
N SER A 6 10.14 -23.82 -22.07
CA SER A 6 9.42 -23.27 -20.93
C SER A 6 10.31 -22.22 -20.26
N SER A 7 10.01 -20.94 -20.49
CA SER A 7 10.55 -19.83 -19.71
C SER A 7 10.01 -19.91 -18.28
N GLY A 8 10.87 -20.22 -17.32
CA GLY A 8 10.56 -20.11 -15.89
C GLY A 8 10.36 -18.64 -15.52
N SER A 9 9.13 -18.29 -15.15
CA SER A 9 8.77 -17.00 -14.58
C SER A 9 9.43 -16.83 -13.22
N ALA A 10 10.09 -15.70 -13.01
CA ALA A 10 10.60 -15.26 -11.72
C ALA A 10 9.49 -15.38 -10.66
N SER A 11 9.81 -16.03 -9.52
CA SER A 11 8.94 -16.06 -8.36
C SER A 11 8.89 -14.66 -7.73
N SER A 12 8.02 -13.80 -8.26
CA SER A 12 7.51 -12.64 -7.55
C SER A 12 6.89 -13.13 -6.25
N GLN A 13 7.28 -12.58 -5.09
CA GLN A 13 6.57 -12.83 -3.82
C GLN A 13 5.06 -12.70 -4.09
N ALA A 14 4.35 -13.81 -4.04
CA ALA A 14 2.95 -13.84 -4.40
C ALA A 14 2.17 -13.07 -3.33
N PHE A 15 1.65 -11.90 -3.70
CA PHE A 15 0.73 -11.13 -2.87
C PHE A 15 -0.43 -12.06 -2.43
N PRO A 16 -0.85 -12.02 -1.15
CA PRO A 16 -2.04 -12.76 -0.75
C PRO A 16 -3.24 -12.18 -1.52
N ARG A 17 -3.99 -13.03 -2.25
CA ARG A 17 -5.14 -12.58 -3.05
C ARG A 17 -6.27 -11.98 -2.21
N THR A 18 -6.28 -12.29 -0.91
CA THR A 18 -7.24 -11.75 0.04
C THR A 18 -6.54 -11.59 1.39
N ALA A 19 -6.66 -10.41 2.00
CA ALA A 19 -6.15 -10.11 3.33
C ALA A 19 -7.06 -9.13 4.09
N LEU A 20 -6.92 -9.08 5.41
CA LEU A 20 -7.63 -8.10 6.24
C LEU A 20 -6.83 -6.81 6.31
N HIS A 21 -7.25 -5.83 5.52
CA HIS A 21 -6.63 -4.51 5.43
C HIS A 21 -6.96 -3.67 6.65
N CYS A 22 -5.94 -3.21 7.38
CA CYS A 22 -6.11 -2.30 8.51
C CYS A 22 -6.50 -0.92 8.00
N LEU A 23 -7.69 -0.44 8.34
CA LEU A 23 -8.16 0.91 7.98
C LEU A 23 -7.89 1.91 9.10
N ARG A 24 -8.18 1.51 10.34
CA ARG A 24 -7.99 2.36 11.52
C ARG A 24 -7.41 1.54 12.65
N VAL A 25 -6.55 2.20 13.43
CA VAL A 25 -6.00 1.70 14.69
C VAL A 25 -6.37 2.71 15.76
N GLN A 26 -7.09 2.29 16.79
CA GLN A 26 -7.45 3.18 17.91
C GLN A 26 -6.24 3.38 18.82
N GLU A 27 -6.01 4.62 19.27
CA GLU A 27 -4.94 4.96 20.22
C GLU A 27 -5.06 4.13 21.51
N ASP A 28 -3.91 3.81 22.11
CA ASP A 28 -3.77 3.00 23.33
C ASP A 28 -4.37 1.58 23.27
N SER A 29 -4.86 1.14 22.11
CA SER A 29 -5.37 -0.22 21.91
C SER A 29 -4.25 -1.26 21.82
N PRO A 30 -4.56 -2.56 21.98
CA PRO A 30 -3.58 -3.63 21.77
C PRO A 30 -2.90 -3.56 20.39
N ALA A 31 -3.62 -3.19 19.33
CA ALA A 31 -3.05 -3.04 18.00
C ALA A 31 -2.12 -1.83 17.88
N TYR A 32 -2.47 -0.70 18.51
CA TYR A 32 -1.63 0.49 18.55
C TYR A 32 -0.29 0.19 19.24
N ASN A 33 -0.37 -0.43 20.42
CA ASN A 33 0.82 -0.80 21.21
C ASN A 33 1.70 -1.84 20.51
N ALA A 34 1.12 -2.65 19.63
CA ALA A 34 1.84 -3.61 18.79
C ALA A 34 2.45 -2.99 17.52
N GLY A 35 2.25 -1.69 17.28
CA GLY A 35 2.81 -0.99 16.13
C GLY A 35 2.12 -1.32 14.80
N ILE A 36 0.86 -1.76 14.83
CA ILE A 36 0.08 -1.98 13.61
C ILE A 36 -0.19 -0.62 12.95
N GLN A 37 0.10 -0.53 11.66
CA GLN A 37 -0.01 0.71 10.88
C GLN A 37 -1.31 0.73 10.08
N PRO A 38 -2.13 1.79 10.18
CA PRO A 38 -3.30 1.94 9.32
C PRO A 38 -2.86 2.03 7.85
N PHE A 39 -3.72 1.55 6.98
CA PHE A 39 -3.58 1.48 5.52
C PHE A 39 -2.44 0.61 4.96
N PHE A 40 -1.28 0.52 5.62
CA PHE A 40 -0.16 -0.26 5.09
C PHE A 40 -0.13 -1.70 5.56
N ASP A 41 -0.74 -2.00 6.72
CA ASP A 41 -0.75 -3.35 7.25
C ASP A 41 -1.97 -4.14 6.77
N TYR A 42 -1.68 -5.38 6.38
CA TYR A 42 -2.64 -6.39 6.00
C TYR A 42 -2.42 -7.60 6.90
N LEU A 43 -3.41 -7.94 7.72
CA LEU A 43 -3.37 -9.16 8.52
C LEU A 43 -3.60 -10.35 7.59
N ILE A 44 -2.64 -11.26 7.61
CA ILE A 44 -2.58 -12.45 6.74
C ILE A 44 -2.51 -13.75 7.54
N GLY A 45 -2.49 -13.69 8.88
CA GLY A 45 -2.52 -14.88 9.72
C GLY A 45 -2.43 -14.58 11.21
N VAL A 46 -2.74 -15.59 12.01
CA VAL A 46 -2.63 -15.57 13.47
C VAL A 46 -1.82 -16.79 13.92
N GLU A 47 -0.96 -16.60 14.92
CA GLU A 47 -0.15 -17.65 15.52
C GLU A 47 -0.40 -17.72 17.04
N LEU A 48 -0.70 -18.92 17.55
CA LEU A 48 -0.93 -19.15 18.97
C LEU A 48 0.36 -19.55 19.69
N LEU A 49 0.93 -18.62 20.45
CA LEU A 49 2.25 -18.80 21.10
C LEU A 49 2.27 -19.93 22.14
N HIS A 50 1.13 -20.19 22.79
CA HIS A 50 0.98 -21.24 23.82
C HIS A 50 1.05 -22.67 23.26
N ARG A 51 0.92 -22.86 21.95
CA ARG A 51 0.96 -24.20 21.32
C ARG A 51 2.38 -24.65 20.96
N ARG A 52 3.37 -23.75 20.96
CA ARG A 52 4.77 -24.05 20.59
C ARG A 52 5.55 -24.85 21.63
N SER A 53 5.06 -25.00 22.87
CA SER A 53 5.86 -25.54 23.97
C SER A 53 5.80 -27.06 24.17
N GLY A 54 5.38 -27.88 23.19
CA GLY A 54 5.22 -29.32 23.48
C GLY A 54 4.97 -30.32 22.35
N ALA A 55 5.18 -29.99 21.08
CA ALA A 55 5.12 -31.00 20.01
C ALA A 55 6.28 -30.80 19.05
N GLU A 56 6.79 -31.92 18.56
CA GLU A 56 7.87 -32.08 17.58
C GLU A 56 7.75 -31.07 16.43
N GLU A 57 8.88 -30.72 15.80
CA GLU A 57 8.94 -29.91 14.58
C GLU A 57 8.06 -30.52 13.47
N GLU A 58 6.75 -30.34 13.54
CA GLU A 58 5.90 -30.38 12.37
C GLU A 58 6.41 -29.24 11.50
N VAL A 59 7.09 -29.62 10.43
CA VAL A 59 7.42 -28.76 9.30
C VAL A 59 6.16 -27.96 9.00
N TYR A 60 6.13 -26.69 9.40
CA TYR A 60 5.07 -25.77 9.02
C TYR A 60 5.13 -25.67 7.51
N GLN A 61 4.35 -26.51 6.83
CA GLN A 61 3.96 -26.26 5.46
C GLN A 61 3.11 -25.01 5.53
N GLU A 62 3.74 -23.87 5.30
CA GLU A 62 3.09 -22.59 5.03
C GLU A 62 1.88 -22.87 4.16
N PRO A 63 0.64 -22.72 4.66
CA PRO A 63 -0.53 -22.98 3.85
C PRO A 63 -0.43 -22.08 2.62
N GLU A 64 -0.37 -22.69 1.45
CA GLU A 64 -0.39 -21.97 0.18
C GLU A 64 -1.69 -21.13 0.15
N GLY A 65 -1.57 -19.83 0.45
CA GLY A 65 -2.70 -18.90 0.50
C GLY A 65 -3.40 -18.85 1.86
N LEU A 66 -2.74 -18.27 2.87
CA LEU A 66 -3.35 -17.95 4.16
C LEU A 66 -4.39 -16.83 4.02
N THR A 67 -5.63 -17.20 3.73
CA THR A 67 -6.77 -16.30 3.89
C THR A 67 -7.21 -16.35 5.34
N LEU A 68 -6.82 -15.35 6.14
CA LEU A 68 -7.41 -15.15 7.45
C LEU A 68 -8.82 -14.58 7.27
N ASP A 69 -9.84 -15.41 7.50
CA ASP A 69 -11.24 -15.00 7.43
C ASP A 69 -11.62 -14.13 8.65
N PRO A 70 -12.48 -13.08 8.52
CA PRO A 70 -12.91 -12.29 9.66
C PRO A 70 -13.55 -13.10 10.80
N GLU A 71 -14.33 -14.14 10.48
CA GLU A 71 -14.99 -14.95 11.50
C GLU A 71 -13.98 -15.80 12.28
N GLU A 72 -13.01 -16.38 11.57
CA GLU A 72 -11.93 -17.13 12.19
C GLU A 72 -11.07 -16.24 13.10
N LEU A 73 -10.68 -15.06 12.62
CA LEU A 73 -9.96 -14.09 13.46
C LEU A 73 -10.80 -13.73 14.69
N GLY A 74 -12.08 -13.43 14.52
CA GLY A 74 -12.98 -13.12 15.64
C GLY A 74 -13.02 -14.22 16.70
N ARG A 75 -13.17 -15.48 16.28
CA ARG A 75 -13.16 -16.65 17.17
C ARG A 75 -11.83 -16.80 17.90
N VAL A 76 -10.71 -16.73 17.17
CA VAL A 76 -9.36 -16.88 17.75
C VAL A 76 -9.09 -15.79 18.79
N LEU A 77 -9.49 -14.55 18.51
CA LEU A 77 -9.34 -13.44 19.45
C LEU A 77 -10.17 -13.66 20.73
N ASP A 78 -11.42 -14.13 20.60
CA ASP A 78 -12.29 -14.39 21.74
C ASP A 78 -11.80 -15.55 22.62
N GLU A 79 -11.32 -16.65 22.03
CA GLU A 79 -10.77 -17.81 22.76
C GLU A 79 -9.45 -17.50 23.49
N ASN A 80 -8.76 -16.43 23.06
CA ASN A 80 -7.45 -16.02 23.55
C ASN A 80 -7.44 -14.62 24.19
N GLU A 81 -8.60 -14.13 24.66
CA GLU A 81 -8.65 -12.89 25.44
C GLU A 81 -7.76 -13.01 26.69
N GLY A 82 -6.88 -12.02 26.90
CA GLY A 82 -5.89 -11.99 27.97
C GLY A 82 -4.67 -12.89 27.77
N LYS A 83 -4.55 -13.56 26.62
CA LYS A 83 -3.39 -14.39 26.26
C LYS A 83 -2.62 -13.77 25.10
N GLU A 84 -1.29 -13.86 25.15
CA GLU A 84 -0.46 -13.37 24.05
C GLU A 84 -0.64 -14.23 22.79
N ILE A 85 -0.86 -13.56 21.66
CA ILE A 85 -0.92 -14.15 20.31
C ILE A 85 0.06 -13.43 19.39
N GLY A 86 0.51 -14.13 18.35
CA GLY A 86 1.22 -13.53 17.22
C GLY A 86 0.26 -13.22 16.09
N LEU A 87 0.45 -12.09 15.41
CA LEU A 87 -0.19 -11.76 14.15
C LEU A 87 0.87 -11.71 13.06
N ARG A 88 0.57 -12.36 11.94
CA ARG A 88 1.36 -12.28 10.72
C ARG A 88 0.80 -11.15 9.86
N ILE A 89 1.63 -10.16 9.58
CA ILE A 89 1.24 -8.92 8.90
C ILE A 89 2.10 -8.76 7.66
N TRP A 90 1.47 -8.51 6.52
CA TRP A 90 2.14 -7.99 5.33
C TRP A 90 2.06 -6.47 5.32
N ASN A 91 3.21 -5.79 5.23
CA ASN A 91 3.27 -4.34 5.15
C ASN A 91 3.50 -3.92 3.69
N SER A 92 2.56 -3.17 3.11
CA SER A 92 2.62 -2.78 1.70
C SER A 92 3.68 -1.73 1.40
N LYS A 93 4.13 -0.95 2.39
CA LYS A 93 5.22 0.01 2.20
C LYS A 93 6.58 -0.68 2.17
N ALA A 94 6.83 -1.56 3.15
CA ALA A 94 8.06 -2.31 3.27
C ALA A 94 8.12 -3.54 2.36
N GLN A 95 7.02 -3.90 1.68
CA GLN A 95 6.91 -5.09 0.83
C GLN A 95 7.42 -6.36 1.53
N SER A 96 7.15 -6.48 2.82
CA SER A 96 7.69 -7.54 3.67
C SER A 96 6.67 -8.03 4.68
N ILE A 97 6.82 -9.29 5.10
CA ILE A 97 6.03 -9.87 6.18
C ILE A 97 6.74 -9.60 7.52
N ARG A 98 5.98 -9.17 8.53
CA ARG A 98 6.42 -9.05 9.92
C ARG A 98 5.49 -9.80 10.87
N TYR A 99 6.03 -10.22 12.00
CA TYR A 99 5.27 -10.80 13.09
C TYR A 99 5.19 -9.78 14.22
N VAL A 100 3.98 -9.53 14.71
CA VAL A 100 3.76 -8.70 15.89
C VAL A 100 3.09 -9.54 16.97
N THR A 101 3.52 -9.39 18.22
CA THR A 101 2.85 -10.03 19.35
C THR A 101 1.98 -9.02 20.07
N LEU A 102 0.80 -9.45 20.50
CA LEU A 102 -0.11 -8.62 21.29
C LEU A 102 -1.00 -9.49 22.17
N THR A 103 -1.66 -8.85 23.14
CA THR A 103 -2.66 -9.50 23.99
C THR A 103 -4.04 -8.93 23.68
N PRO A 104 -4.95 -9.71 23.06
CA PRO A 104 -6.32 -9.29 22.84
C PRO A 104 -6.99 -9.00 24.19
N SER A 105 -7.65 -7.84 24.30
CA SER A 105 -8.28 -7.45 25.55
C SER A 105 -9.43 -6.49 25.31
N ARG A 106 -10.43 -6.47 26.18
CA ARG A 106 -11.50 -5.45 26.17
C ARG A 106 -11.30 -4.35 27.20
N VAL A 107 -10.32 -4.49 28.09
CA VAL A 107 -10.14 -3.56 29.22
C VAL A 107 -9.62 -2.20 28.79
N TRP A 108 -8.95 -2.11 27.64
CA TRP A 108 -8.47 -0.85 27.06
C TRP A 108 -9.63 0.12 26.74
N HIS A 109 -10.82 -0.42 26.43
CA HIS A 109 -12.02 0.38 26.16
C HIS A 109 -12.58 1.09 27.41
N ASN A 110 -12.21 0.65 28.62
CA ASN A 110 -12.63 1.31 29.86
C ASN A 110 -11.74 2.50 30.24
N SER A 111 -10.61 2.70 29.53
CA SER A 111 -9.63 3.75 29.81
C SER A 111 -9.84 5.00 28.96
N SER A 112 -10.58 4.90 27.85
CA SER A 112 -10.98 6.04 27.03
C SER A 112 -12.07 6.84 27.76
N SER A 113 -11.80 8.13 27.95
CA SER A 113 -12.57 9.10 28.73
C SER A 113 -14.00 9.38 28.23
N ASP A 114 -14.50 8.62 27.26
CA ASP A 114 -15.77 8.89 26.57
C ASP A 114 -16.91 8.07 27.19
N LYS A 115 -17.34 8.47 28.39
CA LYS A 115 -18.46 7.84 29.13
C LYS A 115 -19.85 8.14 28.52
N GLN A 116 -19.92 8.59 27.26
CA GLN A 116 -21.18 8.94 26.59
C GLN A 116 -21.35 8.23 25.24
N GLN A 117 -21.24 6.90 25.22
CA GLN A 117 -21.97 6.15 24.20
C GLN A 117 -22.39 4.78 24.73
N THR A 118 -23.68 4.66 25.03
CA THR A 118 -24.35 3.40 25.28
C THR A 118 -24.48 2.65 23.95
N THR A 119 -23.40 2.04 23.48
CA THR A 119 -23.49 1.06 22.40
C THR A 119 -23.67 -0.31 23.03
N THR A 120 -24.70 -1.04 22.58
CA THR A 120 -24.93 -2.46 22.93
C THR A 120 -23.94 -3.40 22.23
N LEU A 121 -22.90 -2.85 21.61
CA LEU A 121 -21.91 -3.56 20.83
C LEU A 121 -20.78 -4.02 21.74
N ARG A 122 -20.40 -5.29 21.62
CA ARG A 122 -19.28 -5.87 22.35
C ARG A 122 -18.00 -5.10 21.99
N PRO A 123 -17.23 -4.58 22.97
CA PRO A 123 -16.05 -3.77 22.70
C PRO A 123 -14.99 -4.58 21.92
N SER A 124 -14.23 -3.88 21.07
CA SER A 124 -13.19 -4.48 20.23
C SER A 124 -12.05 -5.06 21.08
N LEU A 125 -11.49 -6.19 20.64
CA LEU A 125 -10.37 -6.86 21.30
C LEU A 125 -9.00 -6.28 20.92
N LEU A 126 -8.92 -5.63 19.76
CA LEU A 126 -7.66 -5.15 19.20
C LEU A 126 -7.63 -3.64 19.01
N GLY A 127 -8.80 -3.01 18.82
CA GLY A 127 -8.89 -1.61 18.40
C GLY A 127 -8.64 -1.38 16.92
N LEU A 128 -8.85 -2.42 16.09
CA LEU A 128 -8.76 -2.33 14.64
C LEU A 128 -10.13 -2.14 13.99
N SER A 129 -10.17 -1.31 12.95
CA SER A 129 -11.18 -1.41 11.87
C SER A 129 -10.50 -2.03 10.66
N MET A 130 -11.14 -3.04 10.06
CA MET A 130 -10.55 -3.81 8.97
C MET A 130 -11.57 -4.11 7.87
N ARG A 131 -11.05 -4.35 6.66
CA ARG A 131 -11.84 -4.84 5.53
C ARG A 131 -11.10 -5.99 4.86
N LEU A 132 -11.84 -7.01 4.45
CA LEU A 132 -11.32 -8.06 3.57
C LEU A 132 -11.16 -7.50 2.15
N CYS A 133 -9.95 -7.51 1.60
CA CYS A 133 -9.71 -7.11 0.21
C CYS A 133 -8.48 -7.76 -0.42
N ASP A 134 -8.35 -7.62 -1.74
CA ASP A 134 -7.10 -7.87 -2.44
C ASP A 134 -6.14 -6.67 -2.19
N PRO A 135 -4.95 -6.87 -1.60
CA PRO A 135 -4.00 -5.80 -1.39
C PRO A 135 -3.48 -5.15 -2.69
N GLY A 136 -3.36 -5.92 -3.78
CA GLY A 136 -2.92 -5.38 -5.07
C GLY A 136 -3.90 -4.36 -5.63
N GLU A 137 -5.20 -4.60 -5.47
CA GLU A 137 -6.26 -3.66 -5.85
C GLU A 137 -6.29 -2.45 -4.91
N ALA A 138 -6.22 -2.67 -3.60
CA ALA A 138 -6.30 -1.60 -2.60
C ALA A 138 -5.16 -0.57 -2.72
N LEU A 139 -3.96 -1.01 -3.14
CA LEU A 139 -2.81 -0.12 -3.36
C LEU A 139 -2.86 0.62 -4.70
N GLY A 140 -3.63 0.10 -5.66
CA GLY A 140 -3.84 0.74 -6.96
C GLY A 140 -4.96 1.79 -6.95
N GLN A 141 -5.95 1.62 -6.07
CA GLN A 141 -7.14 2.46 -5.96
C GLN A 141 -6.89 3.67 -5.05
N VAL A 142 -6.02 4.58 -5.51
CA VAL A 142 -5.68 5.82 -4.81
C VAL A 142 -5.78 7.04 -5.73
N TRP A 143 -6.25 8.16 -5.18
CA TRP A 143 -6.40 9.44 -5.88
C TRP A 143 -5.43 10.45 -5.28
N HIS A 144 -4.40 10.81 -6.04
CA HIS A 144 -3.37 11.74 -5.63
C HIS A 144 -3.88 13.17 -5.77
N ILE A 145 -3.89 13.92 -4.68
CA ILE A 145 -4.23 15.34 -4.68
C ILE A 145 -3.07 16.12 -5.28
N LEU A 146 -3.34 16.90 -6.33
CA LEU A 146 -2.36 17.70 -7.03
C LEU A 146 -2.40 19.14 -6.51
N GLU A 147 -2.62 20.13 -7.37
CA GLU A 147 -2.86 21.49 -6.95
C GLU A 147 -4.14 21.62 -6.12
N VAL A 148 -4.14 22.52 -5.14
CA VAL A 148 -5.32 22.89 -4.33
C VAL A 148 -5.46 24.41 -4.42
N LEU A 149 -6.66 24.88 -4.76
CA LEU A 149 -6.95 26.30 -4.96
C LEU A 149 -7.35 26.97 -3.65
N GLU A 150 -6.94 28.22 -3.46
CA GLU A 150 -7.28 29.02 -2.27
C GLU A 150 -8.80 29.28 -2.19
N GLY A 151 -9.35 29.20 -0.98
CA GLY A 151 -10.79 29.33 -0.71
C GLY A 151 -11.63 28.14 -1.19
N SER A 152 -10.99 27.08 -1.68
CA SER A 152 -11.71 25.92 -2.22
C SER A 152 -12.25 24.98 -1.13
N PRO A 153 -13.21 24.12 -1.48
CA PRO A 153 -13.65 23.03 -0.60
C PRO A 153 -12.52 22.08 -0.21
N ALA A 154 -11.59 21.79 -1.12
CA ALA A 154 -10.41 20.96 -0.85
C ALA A 154 -9.50 21.59 0.20
N GLU A 155 -9.19 22.89 0.07
CA GLU A 155 -8.40 23.63 1.05
C GLU A 155 -9.10 23.68 2.41
N SER A 156 -10.40 23.98 2.41
CA SER A 156 -11.22 24.07 3.62
C SER A 156 -11.29 22.74 4.38
N ALA A 157 -11.22 21.61 3.66
CA ALA A 157 -11.16 20.27 4.24
C ALA A 157 -9.76 19.88 4.73
N GLY A 158 -8.75 20.72 4.49
CA GLY A 158 -7.36 20.50 4.90
C GLY A 158 -6.60 19.52 4.01
N LEU A 159 -6.93 19.45 2.71
CA LEU A 159 -6.13 18.72 1.73
C LEU A 159 -4.83 19.47 1.43
N VAL A 160 -3.73 18.73 1.38
CA VAL A 160 -2.37 19.22 1.14
C VAL A 160 -1.97 18.87 -0.29
N PRO A 161 -1.59 19.87 -1.11
CA PRO A 161 -1.24 19.63 -2.50
C PRO A 161 0.00 18.74 -2.63
N TYR A 162 -0.04 17.75 -3.53
CA TYR A 162 1.01 16.77 -3.82
C TYR A 162 1.46 15.85 -2.66
N GLY A 163 1.01 16.12 -1.43
CA GLY A 163 1.34 15.33 -0.24
C GLY A 163 0.24 14.34 0.14
N ASP A 164 -0.98 14.53 -0.38
CA ASP A 164 -2.14 13.74 0.03
C ASP A 164 -2.65 12.78 -1.03
N TYR A 165 -3.08 11.62 -0.55
CA TYR A 165 -3.69 10.56 -1.36
C TYR A 165 -5.01 10.17 -0.72
N VAL A 166 -6.12 10.34 -1.44
CA VAL A 166 -7.40 9.76 -1.01
C VAL A 166 -7.32 8.26 -1.28
N VAL A 167 -7.57 7.47 -0.24
CA VAL A 167 -7.44 6.01 -0.28
C VAL A 167 -8.75 5.27 -0.02
N GLY A 168 -9.82 6.01 0.27
CA GLY A 168 -11.15 5.46 0.48
C GLY A 168 -12.09 6.44 1.18
N TRP A 169 -13.27 5.94 1.52
CA TRP A 169 -14.32 6.71 2.20
C TRP A 169 -15.07 5.83 3.22
N THR A 170 -15.95 6.42 4.02
CA THR A 170 -16.59 5.75 5.15
C THR A 170 -17.45 4.53 4.77
N GLU A 171 -18.11 4.53 3.61
CA GLU A 171 -19.09 3.50 3.26
C GLU A 171 -18.53 2.35 2.40
N GLY A 172 -17.27 2.40 1.95
CA GLY A 172 -16.70 1.28 1.21
C GLY A 172 -15.44 1.56 0.38
N PRO A 173 -15.00 0.55 -0.41
CA PRO A 173 -13.97 0.75 -1.43
C PRO A 173 -14.44 1.65 -2.56
N LEU A 174 -13.47 2.23 -3.25
CA LEU A 174 -13.61 2.79 -4.59
C LEU A 174 -12.79 1.91 -5.52
N HIS A 175 -13.35 1.45 -6.62
CA HIS A 175 -12.77 0.41 -7.48
C HIS A 175 -12.22 0.94 -8.80
N THR A 176 -12.89 1.94 -9.36
CA THR A 176 -12.54 2.53 -10.65
C THR A 176 -12.24 4.01 -10.50
N GLU A 177 -11.46 4.57 -11.43
CA GLU A 177 -11.11 5.99 -11.44
C GLU A 177 -12.35 6.90 -11.30
N SER A 178 -13.45 6.57 -11.99
CA SER A 178 -14.70 7.33 -11.98
C SER A 178 -15.42 7.32 -10.64
N ASP A 179 -15.25 6.27 -9.83
CA ASP A 179 -16.03 6.10 -8.60
C ASP A 179 -15.84 7.27 -7.62
N PHE A 180 -14.62 7.84 -7.55
CA PHE A 180 -14.36 9.00 -6.71
C PHE A 180 -15.11 10.25 -7.21
N TYR A 181 -15.15 10.47 -8.52
CA TYR A 181 -15.87 11.60 -9.11
C TYR A 181 -17.37 11.46 -8.92
N ASP A 182 -17.91 10.26 -9.18
CA ASP A 182 -19.32 9.95 -8.96
C ASP A 182 -19.70 10.13 -7.47
N LEU A 183 -18.82 9.73 -6.56
CA LEU A 183 -19.01 9.91 -5.13
C LEU A 183 -19.07 11.39 -4.74
N VAL A 184 -18.18 12.21 -5.29
CA VAL A 184 -18.15 13.66 -5.07
C VAL A 184 -19.42 14.32 -5.59
N GLU A 185 -19.90 13.92 -6.78
CA GLU A 185 -21.16 14.44 -7.34
C GLU A 185 -22.39 14.08 -6.49
N GLN A 186 -22.42 12.87 -5.90
CA GLN A 186 -23.50 12.45 -5.00
C GLN A 186 -23.53 13.24 -3.67
N HIS A 187 -22.40 13.86 -3.30
CA HIS A 187 -22.21 14.61 -2.07
C HIS A 187 -22.15 16.14 -2.27
N ILE A 188 -22.68 16.66 -3.38
CA ILE A 188 -22.83 18.11 -3.55
C ILE A 188 -23.64 18.68 -2.37
N ASP A 189 -23.07 19.71 -1.75
CA ASP A 189 -23.56 20.43 -0.57
C ASP A 189 -23.79 19.54 0.67
N LYS A 190 -23.11 18.39 0.72
CA LYS A 190 -23.19 17.42 1.83
C LYS A 190 -21.81 17.05 2.36
N PRO A 191 -21.67 16.74 3.65
CA PRO A 191 -20.43 16.19 4.20
C PRO A 191 -20.06 14.85 3.55
N LEU A 192 -18.86 14.76 3.01
CA LEU A 192 -18.23 13.56 2.47
C LEU A 192 -16.99 13.23 3.32
N ARG A 193 -17.03 12.09 4.02
CA ARG A 193 -15.92 11.62 4.86
C ARG A 193 -14.96 10.77 4.04
N LEU A 194 -13.71 11.24 3.94
CA LEU A 194 -12.65 10.59 3.18
C LEU A 194 -11.52 10.15 4.11
N TYR A 195 -10.88 9.03 3.76
CA TYR A 195 -9.61 8.63 4.34
C TYR A 195 -8.49 9.11 3.43
N VAL A 196 -7.58 9.89 4.01
CA VAL A 196 -6.47 10.54 3.31
C VAL A 196 -5.16 10.09 3.94
N TYR A 197 -4.29 9.54 3.11
CA TYR A 197 -2.91 9.27 3.46
C TYR A 197 -2.06 10.51 3.18
N SER A 198 -1.33 10.99 4.18
CA SER A 198 -0.30 12.02 4.04
C SER A 198 1.06 11.38 3.84
N ALA A 199 1.67 11.60 2.68
CA ALA A 199 3.03 11.14 2.39
C ALA A 199 4.08 11.84 3.25
N ASP A 200 3.85 13.10 3.61
CA ASP A 200 4.79 13.90 4.42
C ASP A 200 4.84 13.44 5.87
N LEU A 201 3.69 13.12 6.45
CA LEU A 201 3.56 12.71 7.86
C LEU A 201 3.56 11.19 8.04
N ASP A 202 3.58 10.44 6.95
CA ASP A 202 3.41 9.00 6.90
C ASP A 202 2.25 8.49 7.78
N ASN A 203 1.07 9.10 7.63
CA ASN A 203 -0.09 8.76 8.43
C ASN A 203 -1.39 8.80 7.63
N LEU A 204 -2.42 8.12 8.16
CA LEU A 204 -3.77 8.17 7.64
C LEU A 204 -4.62 9.07 8.54
N ARG A 205 -5.39 9.97 7.93
CA ARG A 205 -6.35 10.83 8.64
C ARG A 205 -7.72 10.81 7.95
N GLU A 206 -8.76 10.99 8.75
CA GLU A 206 -10.10 11.24 8.23
C GLU A 206 -10.29 12.74 8.02
N ILE A 207 -10.87 13.12 6.89
CA ILE A 207 -11.29 14.50 6.61
C ILE A 207 -12.79 14.53 6.30
N VAL A 208 -13.40 15.71 6.48
CA VAL A 208 -14.76 15.99 6.03
C VAL A 208 -14.68 17.03 4.91
N LEU A 209 -15.00 16.61 3.69
CA LEU A 209 -15.05 17.44 2.50
C LEU A 209 -16.50 17.83 2.22
N ILE A 210 -16.78 19.07 1.83
CA ILE A 210 -18.13 19.50 1.42
C ILE A 210 -18.05 20.02 -0.02
N PRO A 211 -18.20 19.12 -1.02
CA PRO A 211 -18.20 19.49 -2.43
C PRO A 211 -19.30 20.52 -2.72
N ASN A 212 -19.01 21.56 -3.49
CA ASN A 212 -20.04 22.53 -3.87
C ASN A 212 -19.67 23.27 -5.16
N ARG A 213 -20.65 23.86 -5.85
CA ARG A 213 -20.44 24.60 -7.12
C ARG A 213 -20.24 26.11 -6.94
N HIS A 214 -20.55 26.63 -5.75
CA HIS A 214 -20.65 28.07 -5.50
C HIS A 214 -19.46 28.67 -4.74
N TRP A 215 -18.35 27.93 -4.59
CA TRP A 215 -17.14 28.40 -3.90
C TRP A 215 -16.34 29.45 -4.70
N GLY A 216 -16.68 29.68 -5.97
CA GLY A 216 -16.10 30.76 -6.78
C GLY A 216 -15.03 30.35 -7.79
N GLY A 217 -14.74 29.05 -7.92
CA GLY A 217 -13.85 28.49 -8.94
C GLY A 217 -14.50 27.39 -9.78
N GLU A 218 -13.67 26.63 -10.50
CA GLU A 218 -14.12 25.56 -11.39
C GLU A 218 -14.28 24.21 -10.66
N GLY A 219 -15.31 23.46 -11.02
CA GLY A 219 -15.57 22.14 -10.46
C GLY A 219 -16.13 22.18 -9.04
N LEU A 220 -16.09 21.02 -8.37
CA LEU A 220 -16.74 20.82 -7.06
C LEU A 220 -15.79 20.94 -5.87
N LEU A 221 -14.49 20.73 -6.09
CA LEU A 221 -13.50 20.61 -5.03
C LEU A 221 -12.45 21.72 -5.06
N GLY A 222 -12.14 22.28 -6.23
CA GLY A 222 -11.04 23.22 -6.42
C GLY A 222 -9.66 22.60 -6.21
N CYS A 223 -9.48 21.35 -6.60
CA CYS A 223 -8.18 20.69 -6.64
C CYS A 223 -8.01 19.81 -7.89
N GLY A 224 -6.77 19.63 -8.33
CA GLY A 224 -6.41 18.60 -9.29
C GLY A 224 -6.36 17.23 -8.63
N VAL A 225 -6.74 16.19 -9.38
CA VAL A 225 -6.73 14.80 -8.90
C VAL A 225 -6.08 13.92 -9.96
N GLY A 226 -5.04 13.20 -9.57
CA GLY A 226 -4.36 12.23 -10.41
C GLY A 226 -4.69 10.81 -10.02
N TYR A 227 -4.84 9.94 -11.01
CA TYR A 227 -5.09 8.50 -10.84
C TYR A 227 -4.13 7.67 -11.71
N GLY A 228 -3.88 6.44 -11.30
CA GLY A 228 -3.07 5.48 -12.06
C GLY A 228 -1.59 5.48 -11.70
N LEU A 229 -0.76 4.90 -12.58
CA LEU A 229 0.61 4.49 -12.27
C LEU A 229 1.53 5.62 -11.77
N LEU A 230 1.35 6.84 -12.27
CA LEU A 230 2.17 8.00 -11.87
C LEU A 230 1.71 8.66 -10.57
N HIS A 231 0.57 8.22 -10.04
CA HIS A 231 -0.12 8.83 -8.91
C HIS A 231 -0.28 7.85 -7.74
N ARG A 232 0.54 6.78 -7.71
CA ARG A 232 0.58 5.84 -6.59
C ARG A 232 1.38 6.39 -5.42
N ILE A 233 1.07 5.90 -4.23
CA ILE A 233 1.84 6.19 -3.02
C ILE A 233 3.29 5.70 -3.21
N PRO A 234 4.31 6.55 -2.97
CA PRO A 234 5.70 6.17 -3.16
C PRO A 234 6.11 5.01 -2.24
N ILE A 235 6.87 4.07 -2.80
CA ILE A 235 7.52 2.99 -2.02
C ILE A 235 8.92 3.50 -1.63
N PRO A 236 9.27 3.55 -0.34
CA PRO A 236 10.60 3.97 0.11
C PRO A 236 11.70 3.13 -0.54
N SER A 237 12.75 3.80 -1.03
CA SER A 237 13.81 3.14 -1.81
C SER A 237 14.69 2.17 -1.01
N ASP A 238 14.73 2.27 0.32
CA ASP A 238 15.51 1.36 1.17
C ASP A 238 15.03 -0.10 1.09
N THR A 239 13.75 -0.32 0.74
CA THR A 239 13.18 -1.65 0.52
C THR A 239 13.76 -2.36 -0.71
N MET A 240 14.24 -1.61 -1.71
CA MET A 240 14.84 -2.18 -2.93
C MET A 240 16.27 -2.71 -2.72
N GLN A 241 16.96 -2.27 -1.65
CA GLN A 241 18.32 -2.75 -1.35
C GLN A 241 18.34 -4.03 -0.50
N ALA A 242 17.32 -4.25 0.34
CA ALA A 242 17.23 -5.46 1.17
C ALA A 242 17.04 -6.76 0.35
N SER A 243 16.48 -6.68 -0.86
CA SER A 243 16.31 -7.83 -1.76
C SER A 243 17.60 -8.28 -2.46
N HIS A 244 18.64 -7.44 -2.48
CA HIS A 244 19.96 -7.78 -3.04
C HIS A 244 20.97 -8.30 -2.01
N ALA A 245 20.66 -8.21 -0.70
CA ALA A 245 21.58 -8.63 0.36
C ALA A 245 21.56 -10.14 0.66
N TYR A 246 20.65 -10.90 0.06
CA TYR A 246 20.56 -12.36 0.21
C TYR A 246 20.87 -13.08 -1.11
N LEU A 247 22.12 -12.99 -1.57
CA LEU A 247 22.67 -14.03 -2.45
C LEU A 247 23.56 -14.95 -1.60
N PRO A 248 23.28 -16.26 -1.53
CA PRO A 248 24.21 -17.18 -0.90
C PRO A 248 25.49 -17.21 -1.74
N SER A 249 26.64 -16.99 -1.10
CA SER A 249 27.95 -17.06 -1.74
C SER A 249 28.12 -18.47 -2.35
N ALA A 250 28.07 -18.56 -3.66
CA ALA A 250 28.30 -19.82 -4.37
C ALA A 250 29.77 -20.25 -4.20
N ILE A 251 29.91 -21.31 -3.42
CA ILE A 251 31.00 -22.27 -3.26
C ILE A 251 32.08 -22.19 -4.36
N THR A 252 33.29 -21.78 -3.97
CA THR A 252 34.52 -21.97 -4.75
C THR A 252 34.90 -23.45 -4.73
N THR A 253 34.74 -24.17 -5.84
CA THR A 253 35.35 -25.49 -6.03
C THR A 253 36.73 -25.32 -6.63
N ASN A 254 37.75 -25.54 -5.79
CA ASN A 254 39.13 -25.74 -6.23
C ASN A 254 39.24 -27.08 -6.97
N VAL A 255 39.60 -27.05 -8.24
CA VAL A 255 40.20 -28.20 -8.94
C VAL A 255 41.55 -27.76 -9.49
N THR A 256 42.60 -28.33 -8.92
CA THR A 256 43.99 -28.12 -9.33
C THR A 256 44.45 -29.26 -10.25
N SER A 257 45.32 -28.89 -11.19
CA SER A 257 46.33 -29.66 -11.95
C SER A 257 45.96 -30.23 -13.32
N GLY A 258 46.77 -29.85 -14.33
CA GLY A 258 46.90 -30.56 -15.60
C GLY A 258 47.38 -29.75 -16.82
N THR A 259 48.64 -29.31 -16.80
CA THR A 259 49.57 -29.05 -17.94
C THR A 259 49.05 -29.05 -19.40
N GLY A 260 49.38 -28.00 -20.17
CA GLY A 260 49.39 -28.04 -21.64
C GLY A 260 49.63 -26.68 -22.32
N GLN A 261 50.79 -26.52 -22.96
CA GLN A 261 51.21 -25.38 -23.79
C GLN A 261 50.30 -25.19 -25.03
N THR A 262 50.07 -23.95 -25.50
CA THR A 262 50.77 -23.29 -26.63
C THR A 262 50.07 -21.99 -27.09
N ASP A 263 50.91 -21.05 -27.52
CA ASP A 263 50.72 -19.84 -28.33
C ASP A 263 49.57 -19.81 -29.37
N VAL A 264 48.95 -18.64 -29.61
CA VAL A 264 49.15 -17.80 -30.82
C VAL A 264 48.25 -16.54 -30.87
N SER A 265 48.92 -15.37 -30.95
CA SER A 265 48.77 -14.26 -31.93
C SER A 265 47.44 -13.53 -32.25
N ARG A 266 47.51 -12.18 -32.07
CA ARG A 266 47.18 -11.04 -33.00
C ARG A 266 45.79 -10.98 -33.65
N SER A 267 45.02 -9.89 -33.48
CA SER A 267 45.08 -8.63 -34.27
C SER A 267 43.92 -7.73 -33.78
N SER A 268 44.10 -6.49 -33.31
CA SER A 268 44.48 -5.20 -33.95
C SER A 268 43.39 -4.54 -34.82
N LEU A 269 43.09 -3.27 -34.46
CA LEU A 269 42.56 -2.14 -35.25
C LEU A 269 41.04 -2.14 -35.49
N ALA A 270 40.31 -1.03 -35.50
CA ALA A 270 40.49 0.37 -35.07
C ALA A 270 39.11 1.05 -35.30
N SER A 271 38.79 2.08 -34.51
CA SER A 271 37.69 3.01 -34.81
C SER A 271 37.92 3.78 -36.13
N PRO A 272 36.90 4.49 -36.63
CA PRO A 272 37.06 5.94 -36.66
C PRO A 272 35.81 6.73 -36.24
N ALA A 273 36.05 8.02 -36.03
CA ALA A 273 35.22 9.01 -35.36
C ALA A 273 34.55 10.01 -36.33
N LYS A 274 33.49 10.67 -35.81
CA LYS A 274 33.03 12.08 -35.92
C LYS A 274 32.91 12.80 -37.29
N GLN A 275 31.75 13.47 -37.47
CA GLN A 275 31.52 14.94 -37.64
C GLN A 275 30.03 15.17 -37.99
N ASP A 276 29.22 15.95 -37.25
CA ASP A 276 29.10 17.42 -37.04
C ASP A 276 28.25 18.19 -38.09
N LYS A 277 27.41 19.09 -37.55
CA LYS A 277 26.73 20.31 -38.08
C LYS A 277 25.27 20.26 -38.54
N GLY A 278 24.50 21.20 -37.96
CA GLY A 278 23.39 21.90 -38.63
C GLY A 278 22.35 22.56 -37.70
N LYS A 279 22.45 23.87 -37.49
CA LYS A 279 21.44 24.75 -36.84
C LYS A 279 20.33 25.16 -37.84
N SER A 280 19.09 25.35 -37.38
CA SER A 280 18.21 26.47 -37.82
C SER A 280 17.01 26.71 -36.87
N LYS A 281 16.53 27.94 -36.91
CA LYS A 281 15.58 28.65 -36.02
C LYS A 281 14.12 28.59 -36.54
N ALA A 282 13.18 28.76 -35.60
CA ALA A 282 11.89 29.49 -35.64
C ALA A 282 10.84 29.20 -36.73
N GLU A 283 9.59 28.89 -36.29
CA GLU A 283 8.37 29.66 -36.62
C GLU A 283 7.12 29.07 -35.91
N THR A 284 6.32 29.94 -35.31
CA THR A 284 4.92 29.73 -34.91
C THR A 284 4.00 29.76 -36.12
N PRO A 285 2.78 29.18 -36.02
CA PRO A 285 1.63 29.98 -36.41
C PRO A 285 0.44 29.90 -35.43
N GLU A 286 -0.18 31.05 -35.27
CA GLU A 286 -1.57 31.29 -34.87
C GLU A 286 -2.56 30.50 -35.75
N TYR A 287 -3.67 30.04 -35.15
CA TYR A 287 -4.97 30.01 -35.80
C TYR A 287 -6.06 30.35 -34.78
N GLY A 288 -6.78 31.45 -35.04
CA GLY A 288 -8.05 31.80 -34.42
C GLY A 288 -9.23 31.67 -35.40
N TYR A 289 -10.43 32.00 -34.90
CA TYR A 289 -11.78 31.98 -35.51
C TYR A 289 -12.50 30.60 -35.49
N ALA A 290 -13.80 30.44 -35.21
CA ALA A 290 -14.90 31.31 -34.77
C ALA A 290 -16.18 30.46 -34.50
N VAL A 291 -16.96 30.87 -33.49
CA VAL A 291 -18.44 31.09 -33.42
C VAL A 291 -19.47 30.10 -34.03
N SER A 292 -20.58 29.95 -33.27
CA SER A 292 -21.99 29.59 -33.62
C SER A 292 -22.32 28.11 -33.85
N SER A 293 -23.40 27.53 -33.32
CA SER A 293 -24.67 28.06 -32.75
C SER A 293 -25.15 27.23 -31.56
#